data_AF-A0AAE9JLU0-F1
#
_entry.id   AF-A0AAE9JLU0-F1
#
_cell.length_a   1.000
_cell.length_b   1.000
_cell.length_c   1.000
_cell.angle_alpha   90.00
_cell.angle_beta   90.00
_cell.angle_gamma   90.00
#
_symmetry.space_group_name_H-M   'P 1'
#
loop_
_entity.id
_entity.type
_entity.pdbx_description
1 polymer ?
#
loop_
_entity_poly.entity_id
_entity_poly.type
_entity_poly.pdbx_seq_one_letter_code
_entity_poly.pdbx_strand_id
1 'polypeptide(L)'
;MDSVKWVLLNAHCWCCYCDILVCSLITPYFFFPTISGFPVGLFRELGIPTSSQVFIGIVSCMFMGISLVALFENRSSCIPSNRFRITRKRSRFLYYLLNCSLVVGYLIPPFINVPDQESAKLILLNTIPCPTEEFFYTEVFIWATEKFWYNYLWMTTGSLVAFIVFQVAFFSTCCLYYLYISTAVMISSKTRKYQRSFFLGTIAQAIIPLIFLVIPVATAISSIYFEFYIQVVNNSCVIFLSFHGFASTITIVLVHHPYRKFMIKIVTFDRSTEKHASTGASYVTKDVRATMRRLSNRVLPVLHLG
;
A
#
# COMPACT_ATOMS: atom_id res chain seq x y z
N MET A 1 -5.70 16.27 12.11
CA MET A 1 -4.46 15.58 11.67
C MET A 1 -4.49 14.09 12.01
N ASP A 2 -5.37 13.61 12.88
CA ASP A 2 -5.33 12.22 13.35
C ASP A 2 -5.89 11.21 12.35
N SER A 3 -6.93 11.56 11.57
CA SER A 3 -7.44 10.70 10.49
C SER A 3 -6.40 10.39 9.41
N VAL A 4 -5.53 11.36 9.14
CA VAL A 4 -4.48 11.32 8.13
C VAL A 4 -3.37 10.31 8.48
N LYS A 5 -3.06 10.16 9.77
CA LYS A 5 -2.04 9.23 10.25
C LYS A 5 -2.44 7.78 9.97
N TRP A 6 -3.69 7.45 10.28
CA TRP A 6 -4.22 6.10 10.12
C TRP A 6 -4.29 5.65 8.66
N VAL A 7 -4.68 6.54 7.75
CA VAL A 7 -4.75 6.17 6.33
C VAL A 7 -3.35 6.04 5.71
N LEU A 8 -2.40 6.88 6.14
CA LEU A 8 -1.00 6.73 5.74
C LEU A 8 -0.41 5.41 6.26
N LEU A 9 -0.67 5.08 7.52
CA LEU A 9 -0.25 3.83 8.13
C LEU A 9 -0.87 2.64 7.39
N ASN A 10 -2.17 2.69 7.08
CA ASN A 10 -2.87 1.64 6.33
C ASN A 10 -2.20 1.38 4.97
N ALA A 11 -1.90 2.42 4.20
CA ALA A 11 -1.23 2.26 2.90
C ALA A 11 0.17 1.64 3.05
N HIS A 12 0.90 2.02 4.09
CA HIS A 12 2.21 1.43 4.38
C HIS A 12 2.09 -0.05 4.83
N CYS A 13 1.14 -0.38 5.70
CA CYS A 13 0.89 -1.75 6.13
C CYS A 13 0.56 -2.67 4.95
N TRP A 14 -0.29 -2.24 4.01
CA TRP A 14 -0.58 -3.00 2.80
C TRP A 14 0.67 -3.20 1.92
N CYS A 15 1.50 -2.16 1.79
CA CYS A 15 2.76 -2.27 1.06
C CYS A 15 3.73 -3.26 1.72
N CYS A 16 3.93 -3.17 3.05
CA CYS A 16 4.76 -4.12 3.79
C CYS A 16 4.20 -5.55 3.73
N TYR A 17 2.89 -5.70 3.79
CA TYR A 17 2.24 -7.01 3.67
C TYR A 17 2.49 -7.64 2.30
N CYS A 18 2.31 -6.88 1.21
CA CYS A 18 2.65 -7.34 -0.14
C CYS A 18 4.15 -7.66 -0.29
N ASP A 19 5.03 -6.89 0.33
CA ASP A 19 6.47 -7.15 0.33
C ASP A 19 6.81 -8.49 1.00
N ILE A 20 6.28 -8.74 2.21
CA ILE A 20 6.45 -10.02 2.91
C ILE A 20 5.88 -11.18 2.09
N LEU A 21 4.72 -10.98 1.44
CA LEU A 21 4.12 -11.99 0.57
C LEU A 21 5.02 -12.32 -0.61
N VAL A 22 5.49 -11.32 -1.36
CA VAL A 22 6.27 -11.54 -2.60
C VAL A 22 7.69 -11.97 -2.30
N CYS A 23 8.31 -11.53 -1.21
CA CYS A 23 9.72 -11.78 -0.92
C CYS A 23 9.95 -13.04 -0.08
N SER A 24 8.96 -13.51 0.68
CA SER A 24 9.17 -14.59 1.65
C SER A 24 8.08 -15.66 1.66
N LEU A 25 6.80 -15.29 1.60
CA LEU A 25 5.72 -16.26 1.79
C LEU A 25 5.37 -17.00 0.50
N ILE A 26 5.15 -16.27 -0.60
CA ILE A 26 4.74 -16.83 -1.90
C ILE A 26 5.95 -16.93 -2.83
N THR A 27 6.71 -15.85 -2.99
CA THR A 27 7.85 -15.74 -3.93
C THR A 27 7.58 -16.44 -5.28
N PRO A 28 6.89 -15.77 -6.22
CA PRO A 28 6.42 -16.44 -7.44
C PRO A 28 7.56 -16.72 -8.43
N TYR A 29 7.48 -17.86 -9.08
CA TYR A 29 8.26 -18.24 -10.27
C TYR A 29 7.31 -18.34 -11.47
N PHE A 30 7.42 -17.40 -12.41
CA PHE A 30 6.49 -17.28 -13.54
C PHE A 30 7.05 -17.86 -14.85
N PHE A 31 6.16 -18.40 -15.69
CA PHE A 31 6.45 -18.86 -17.05
C PHE A 31 5.74 -18.00 -18.11
N PHE A 32 5.81 -16.66 -18.02
CA PHE A 32 5.28 -15.78 -19.06
C PHE A 32 5.95 -16.09 -20.41
N PRO A 33 5.16 -16.20 -21.51
CA PRO A 33 3.85 -15.58 -21.71
C PRO A 33 2.64 -16.40 -21.21
N THR A 34 2.84 -17.63 -20.76
CA THR A 34 1.74 -18.42 -20.21
C THR A 34 1.32 -17.86 -18.85
N ILE A 35 0.02 -17.89 -18.52
CA ILE A 35 -0.46 -17.54 -17.17
C ILE A 35 -0.29 -18.77 -16.27
N SER A 36 0.98 -19.10 -16.04
CA SER A 36 1.39 -20.23 -15.20
C SER A 36 2.62 -19.92 -14.37
N GLY A 37 2.78 -20.66 -13.27
CA GLY A 37 3.89 -20.50 -12.37
C GLY A 37 3.72 -21.33 -11.11
N PHE A 38 4.73 -21.26 -10.24
CA PHE A 38 4.68 -21.90 -8.93
C PHE A 38 5.38 -21.00 -7.88
N PRO A 39 5.02 -21.12 -6.60
CA PRO A 39 5.67 -20.40 -5.52
C PRO A 39 6.95 -21.11 -5.07
N VAL A 40 7.96 -20.35 -4.62
CA VAL A 40 9.15 -20.88 -3.94
C VAL A 40 9.27 -20.41 -2.48
N GLY A 41 8.26 -19.68 -1.98
CA GLY A 41 8.24 -19.17 -0.62
C GLY A 41 7.73 -20.16 0.44
N LEU A 42 7.71 -19.70 1.69
CA LEU A 42 7.35 -20.49 2.87
C LEU A 42 5.97 -21.17 2.78
N PHE A 43 4.99 -20.56 2.12
CA PHE A 43 3.65 -21.13 2.00
C PHE A 43 3.65 -22.45 1.23
N ARG A 44 4.58 -22.63 0.28
CA ARG A 44 4.77 -23.92 -0.38
C ARG A 44 5.27 -24.99 0.58
N GLU A 45 6.25 -24.66 1.42
CA GLU A 45 6.80 -25.59 2.43
C GLU A 45 5.75 -26.00 3.47
N LEU A 46 4.77 -25.13 3.72
CA LEU A 46 3.62 -25.42 4.59
C LEU A 46 2.50 -26.19 3.88
N GLY A 47 2.67 -26.57 2.61
CA GLY A 47 1.69 -27.32 1.83
C GLY A 47 0.45 -26.51 1.42
N ILE A 48 0.52 -25.17 1.41
CA ILE A 48 -0.60 -24.34 0.97
C ILE A 48 -0.73 -24.45 -0.55
N PRO A 49 -1.92 -24.80 -1.09
CA PRO A 49 -2.12 -24.97 -2.52
C PRO A 49 -1.75 -23.72 -3.32
N THR A 50 -1.05 -23.90 -4.46
CA THR A 50 -0.61 -22.79 -5.32
C THR A 50 -1.77 -21.89 -5.75
N SER A 51 -2.94 -22.44 -6.07
CA SER A 51 -4.13 -21.66 -6.46
C SER A 51 -4.56 -20.68 -5.36
N SER A 52 -4.51 -21.09 -4.10
CA SER A 52 -4.80 -20.22 -2.95
C SER A 52 -3.75 -19.13 -2.80
N GLN A 53 -2.47 -19.45 -3.01
CA GLN A 53 -1.39 -18.47 -2.97
C GLN A 53 -1.56 -17.42 -4.09
N VAL A 54 -1.92 -17.82 -5.31
CA VAL A 54 -2.21 -16.91 -6.42
C VAL A 54 -3.38 -15.98 -6.08
N PHE A 55 -4.48 -16.52 -5.53
CA PHE A 55 -5.62 -15.71 -5.09
C PHE A 55 -5.22 -14.68 -4.03
N ILE A 56 -4.51 -15.12 -2.99
CA ILE A 56 -4.02 -14.24 -1.90
C ILE A 56 -3.12 -13.16 -2.49
N GLY A 57 -2.15 -13.51 -3.33
CA GLY A 57 -1.22 -12.56 -3.93
C GLY A 57 -1.91 -11.47 -4.74
N ILE A 58 -2.83 -11.84 -5.64
CA ILE A 58 -3.53 -10.89 -6.51
C ILE A 58 -4.45 -9.97 -5.70
N VAL A 59 -5.26 -10.54 -4.80
CA VAL A 59 -6.15 -9.75 -3.93
C VAL A 59 -5.34 -8.76 -3.10
N SER A 60 -4.22 -9.18 -2.54
CA SER A 60 -3.34 -8.34 -1.72
C SER A 60 -2.77 -7.16 -2.52
N CYS A 61 -2.25 -7.42 -3.72
CA CYS A 61 -1.76 -6.37 -4.62
C CYS A 61 -2.86 -5.36 -5.00
N MET A 62 -4.06 -5.83 -5.29
CA MET A 62 -5.20 -4.95 -5.61
C MET A 62 -5.67 -4.14 -4.40
N PHE A 63 -5.69 -4.74 -3.22
CA PHE A 63 -6.05 -4.05 -1.97
C PHE A 63 -5.00 -3.01 -1.56
N MET A 64 -3.71 -3.27 -1.85
CA MET A 64 -2.68 -2.24 -1.77
C MET A 64 -3.00 -1.05 -2.70
N GLY A 65 -3.45 -1.29 -3.94
CA GLY A 65 -3.96 -0.23 -4.83
C GLY A 65 -5.13 0.55 -4.24
N ILE A 66 -6.12 -0.14 -3.68
CA ILE A 66 -7.28 0.49 -2.98
C ILE A 66 -6.81 1.30 -1.76
N SER A 67 -5.78 0.86 -1.05
CA SER A 67 -5.21 1.60 0.08
C SER A 67 -4.62 2.96 -0.36
N LEU A 68 -4.04 3.04 -1.57
CA LEU A 68 -3.60 4.29 -2.17
C LEU A 68 -4.78 5.18 -2.57
N VAL A 69 -5.83 4.60 -3.15
CA VAL A 69 -7.08 5.35 -3.41
C VAL A 69 -7.62 5.94 -2.11
N ALA A 70 -7.62 5.17 -1.02
CA ALA A 70 -8.04 5.64 0.29
C ALA A 70 -7.16 6.79 0.80
N LEU A 71 -5.84 6.70 0.60
CA LEU A 71 -4.90 7.76 0.94
C LEU A 71 -5.21 9.06 0.20
N PHE A 72 -5.34 9.03 -1.12
CA PHE A 72 -5.62 10.23 -1.92
C PHE A 72 -7.05 10.77 -1.72
N GLU A 73 -8.06 9.91 -1.58
CA GLU A 73 -9.41 10.31 -1.18
C GLU A 73 -9.37 11.08 0.14
N ASN A 74 -8.70 10.54 1.16
CA ASN A 74 -8.62 11.16 2.47
C ASN A 74 -7.94 12.54 2.39
N ARG A 75 -6.90 12.69 1.56
CA ARG A 75 -6.26 14.00 1.30
C ARG A 75 -7.23 14.98 0.69
N SER A 76 -7.89 14.58 -0.38
CA SER A 76 -8.84 15.44 -1.09
C SER A 76 -9.98 15.86 -0.16
N SER A 77 -10.43 14.96 0.72
CA SER A 77 -11.50 15.17 1.68
C SER A 77 -11.08 15.98 2.92
N CYS A 78 -9.77 16.16 3.17
CA CYS A 78 -9.26 17.06 4.21
C CYS A 78 -9.28 18.54 3.80
N ILE A 79 -9.56 18.84 2.52
CA ILE A 79 -9.68 20.21 2.01
C ILE A 79 -11.17 20.60 2.10
N PRO A 80 -11.57 21.51 3.00
CA PRO A 80 -12.98 21.80 3.22
C PRO A 80 -13.70 22.39 2.00
N SER A 81 -12.98 23.12 1.15
CA SER A 81 -13.50 23.74 -0.08
C SER A 81 -13.68 22.74 -1.24
N ASN A 82 -13.25 21.48 -1.09
CA ASN A 82 -13.38 20.48 -2.15
C ASN A 82 -14.83 20.03 -2.31
N ARG A 83 -15.41 20.29 -3.50
CA ARG A 83 -16.79 19.88 -3.84
C ARG A 83 -16.96 18.35 -3.91
N PHE A 84 -15.93 17.62 -4.29
CA PHE A 84 -15.95 16.16 -4.45
C PHE A 84 -15.66 15.41 -3.14
N ARG A 85 -15.59 16.12 -2.02
CA ARG A 85 -15.33 15.57 -0.70
C ARG A 85 -16.42 14.58 -0.29
N ILE A 86 -16.01 13.37 0.10
CA ILE A 86 -16.92 12.37 0.68
C ILE A 86 -17.05 12.65 2.19
N THR A 87 -18.16 13.28 2.59
CA THR A 87 -18.39 13.69 3.99
C THR A 87 -19.06 12.60 4.83
N ARG A 88 -20.03 11.89 4.25
CA ARG A 88 -20.86 10.90 4.96
C ARG A 88 -20.09 9.60 5.16
N LYS A 89 -20.01 9.13 6.41
CA LYS A 89 -19.36 7.85 6.77
C LYS A 89 -19.93 6.66 5.99
N ARG A 90 -21.27 6.57 5.86
CA ARG A 90 -21.95 5.51 5.09
C ARG A 90 -21.55 5.52 3.62
N SER A 91 -21.50 6.69 2.97
CA SER A 91 -21.07 6.81 1.58
C SER A 91 -19.61 6.39 1.38
N ARG A 92 -18.72 6.78 2.30
CA ARG A 92 -17.32 6.34 2.28
C ARG A 92 -17.18 4.84 2.46
N PHE A 93 -17.93 4.25 3.39
CA PHE A 93 -17.95 2.80 3.60
C PHE A 93 -18.42 2.06 2.35
N LEU A 94 -19.56 2.45 1.76
CA LEU A 94 -20.08 1.84 0.54
C LEU A 94 -19.12 1.99 -0.64
N TYR A 95 -18.44 3.13 -0.76
CA TYR A 95 -17.45 3.38 -1.79
C TYR A 95 -16.27 2.40 -1.72
N TYR A 96 -15.68 2.17 -0.54
CA TYR A 96 -14.59 1.20 -0.40
C TYR A 96 -15.09 -0.24 -0.47
N LEU A 97 -16.29 -0.54 0.05
CA LEU A 97 -16.90 -1.85 -0.08
C LEU A 97 -17.07 -2.24 -1.55
N LEU A 98 -17.58 -1.33 -2.39
CA LEU A 98 -17.71 -1.56 -3.82
C LEU A 98 -16.35 -1.84 -4.49
N ASN A 99 -15.33 -1.05 -4.18
CA ASN A 99 -13.98 -1.28 -4.70
C ASN A 99 -13.44 -2.66 -4.31
N CYS A 100 -13.58 -3.07 -3.05
CA CYS A 100 -13.14 -4.39 -2.59
C CYS A 100 -13.94 -5.53 -3.23
N SER A 101 -15.27 -5.37 -3.34
CA SER A 101 -16.14 -6.38 -3.96
C SER A 101 -15.83 -6.57 -5.44
N LEU A 102 -15.47 -5.51 -6.17
CA LEU A 102 -15.06 -5.63 -7.58
C LEU A 102 -13.79 -6.46 -7.73
N VAL A 103 -12.80 -6.24 -6.86
CA VAL A 103 -11.53 -7.00 -6.84
C VAL A 103 -11.76 -8.48 -6.54
N VAL A 104 -12.62 -8.81 -5.58
CA VAL A 104 -12.90 -10.23 -5.30
C VAL A 104 -13.76 -10.83 -6.41
N GLY A 105 -14.77 -10.10 -6.87
CA GLY A 105 -15.76 -10.57 -7.83
C GLY A 105 -15.19 -10.97 -9.18
N TYR A 106 -14.23 -10.22 -9.73
CA TYR A 106 -13.65 -10.54 -11.05
C TYR A 106 -12.77 -11.79 -11.03
N LEU A 107 -12.25 -12.19 -9.86
CA LEU A 107 -11.43 -13.39 -9.72
C LEU A 107 -12.28 -14.66 -9.65
N ILE A 108 -13.55 -14.57 -9.24
CA ILE A 108 -14.40 -15.75 -9.03
C ILE A 108 -14.52 -16.60 -10.32
N PRO A 109 -14.90 -16.05 -11.50
CA PRO A 109 -15.05 -16.86 -12.70
C PRO A 109 -13.81 -17.66 -13.12
N PRO A 110 -12.60 -17.08 -13.24
CA PRO A 110 -11.42 -17.85 -13.64
C PRO A 110 -10.94 -18.86 -12.58
N PHE A 111 -11.25 -18.65 -11.29
CA PHE A 111 -10.95 -19.65 -10.25
C PHE A 111 -11.96 -20.82 -10.22
N ILE A 112 -13.19 -20.63 -10.69
CA ILE A 112 -14.16 -21.71 -10.87
C ILE A 112 -13.85 -22.55 -12.13
N ASN A 113 -13.23 -21.93 -13.14
CA ASN A 113 -12.94 -22.55 -14.43
C ASN A 113 -11.44 -22.84 -14.61
N VAL A 114 -10.76 -23.25 -13.54
CA VAL A 114 -9.35 -23.69 -13.60
C VAL A 114 -9.27 -24.96 -14.45
N PRO A 115 -8.38 -25.03 -15.45
CA PRO A 115 -8.25 -26.21 -16.30
C PRO A 115 -7.65 -27.40 -15.54
N ASP A 116 -7.90 -28.60 -16.05
CA ASP A 116 -7.16 -29.79 -15.61
C ASP A 116 -5.65 -29.60 -15.83
N GLN A 117 -4.86 -29.80 -14.77
CA GLN A 117 -3.46 -29.36 -14.76
C GLN A 117 -2.55 -30.26 -15.60
N GLU A 118 -2.84 -31.56 -15.72
CA GLU A 118 -2.02 -32.48 -16.51
C GLU A 118 -2.17 -32.21 -18.01
N SER A 119 -3.41 -32.12 -18.49
CA SER A 119 -3.69 -31.75 -19.88
C SER A 119 -3.21 -30.32 -20.20
N ALA A 120 -3.39 -29.37 -19.28
CA ALA A 120 -2.92 -28.00 -19.45
C ALA A 120 -1.39 -27.93 -19.59
N LYS A 121 -0.62 -28.69 -18.81
CA LYS A 121 0.85 -28.73 -18.94
C LYS A 121 1.29 -29.12 -20.35
N LEU A 122 0.64 -30.13 -20.94
CA LEU A 122 0.91 -30.55 -22.31
C LEU A 122 0.55 -29.48 -23.34
N ILE A 123 -0.57 -28.79 -23.15
CA ILE A 123 -1.00 -27.70 -24.04
C ILE A 123 0.03 -26.56 -24.03
N LEU A 124 0.54 -26.19 -22.84
CA LEU A 124 1.50 -25.10 -22.68
C LEU A 124 2.83 -25.37 -23.38
N LEU A 125 3.25 -26.63 -23.57
CA LEU A 125 4.46 -26.97 -24.32
C LEU A 125 4.38 -26.56 -25.79
N ASN A 126 3.19 -26.32 -26.34
CA ASN A 126 3.07 -25.73 -27.68
C ASN A 126 3.44 -24.23 -27.71
N THR A 127 3.31 -23.54 -26.58
CA THR A 127 3.66 -22.12 -26.42
C THR A 127 5.09 -21.95 -25.90
N ILE A 128 5.51 -22.80 -24.96
CA ILE A 128 6.84 -22.82 -24.36
C ILE A 128 7.47 -24.20 -24.58
N PRO A 129 8.08 -24.47 -25.76
CA PRO A 129 8.56 -25.82 -26.11
C PRO A 129 9.75 -26.30 -25.27
N CYS A 130 10.51 -25.38 -24.67
CA CYS A 130 11.67 -25.71 -23.83
C CYS A 130 11.63 -24.88 -22.54
N PRO A 131 10.70 -25.17 -21.60
CA PRO A 131 10.70 -24.50 -20.31
C PRO A 131 11.85 -25.02 -19.45
N THR A 132 12.11 -24.36 -18.32
CA THR A 132 13.09 -24.87 -17.35
C THR A 132 12.62 -26.17 -16.69
N GLU A 133 13.55 -26.97 -16.15
CA GLU A 133 13.28 -28.29 -15.59
C GLU A 133 12.20 -28.26 -14.49
N GLU A 134 12.14 -27.16 -13.73
CA GLU A 134 11.15 -26.97 -12.67
C GLU A 134 9.71 -27.07 -13.19
N PHE A 135 9.46 -26.78 -14.46
CA PHE A 135 8.14 -26.94 -15.07
C PHE A 135 7.59 -28.38 -14.96
N PHE A 136 8.48 -29.37 -15.04
CA PHE A 136 8.12 -30.78 -15.03
C PHE A 136 7.96 -31.34 -13.63
N TYR A 137 8.90 -31.01 -12.72
CA TYR A 137 8.97 -31.63 -11.39
C TYR A 137 8.24 -30.85 -10.29
N THR A 138 7.77 -29.63 -10.57
CA THR A 138 7.02 -28.83 -9.59
C THR A 138 5.51 -28.82 -9.88
N GLU A 139 4.74 -28.50 -8.83
CA GLU A 139 3.30 -28.24 -8.93
C GLU A 139 3.03 -26.85 -9.55
N VAL A 140 3.34 -26.74 -10.84
CA VAL A 140 3.01 -25.57 -11.65
C VAL A 140 1.50 -25.42 -11.71
N PHE A 141 1.02 -24.26 -11.28
CA PHE A 141 -0.37 -23.88 -11.45
C PHE A 141 -0.53 -23.15 -12.77
N ILE A 142 -1.39 -23.71 -13.63
CA ILE A 142 -1.78 -23.14 -14.91
C ILE A 142 -3.19 -22.59 -14.73
N TRP A 143 -3.29 -21.26 -14.78
CA TRP A 143 -4.55 -20.60 -14.47
C TRP A 143 -5.51 -20.58 -15.65
N ALA A 144 -4.98 -20.44 -16.87
CA ALA A 144 -5.77 -20.41 -18.10
C ALA A 144 -4.99 -21.02 -19.27
N THR A 145 -5.71 -21.73 -20.13
CA THR A 145 -5.24 -22.29 -21.42
C THR A 145 -6.04 -21.73 -22.58
N GLU A 146 -7.36 -21.57 -22.41
CA GLU A 146 -8.25 -21.06 -23.45
C GLU A 146 -8.12 -19.54 -23.66
N LYS A 147 -8.16 -19.13 -24.94
CA LYS A 147 -8.07 -17.72 -25.34
C LYS A 147 -9.10 -16.82 -24.66
N PHE A 148 -10.30 -17.33 -24.40
CA PHE A 148 -11.34 -16.58 -23.67
C PHE A 148 -10.86 -16.19 -22.26
N TRP A 149 -10.35 -17.14 -21.48
CA TRP A 149 -9.89 -16.91 -20.12
C TRP A 149 -8.63 -16.03 -20.07
N TYR A 150 -7.71 -16.20 -21.02
CA TYR A 150 -6.58 -15.27 -21.21
C TYR A 150 -7.07 -13.83 -21.40
N ASN A 151 -7.96 -13.61 -22.36
CA ASN A 151 -8.50 -12.28 -22.65
C ASN A 151 -9.29 -11.71 -21.46
N TYR A 152 -10.09 -12.55 -20.79
CA TYR A 152 -10.84 -12.16 -19.61
C TYR A 152 -9.90 -11.67 -18.51
N LEU A 153 -8.92 -12.48 -18.11
CA LEU A 153 -7.96 -12.15 -17.05
C LEU A 153 -7.21 -10.87 -17.39
N TRP A 154 -6.72 -10.77 -18.62
CA TRP A 154 -5.99 -9.62 -19.13
C TRP A 154 -6.83 -8.34 -19.09
N MET A 155 -7.99 -8.34 -19.75
CA MET A 155 -8.83 -7.15 -19.92
C MET A 155 -9.44 -6.69 -18.59
N THR A 156 -9.91 -7.62 -17.75
CA THR A 156 -10.54 -7.27 -16.46
C THR A 156 -9.51 -6.76 -15.46
N THR A 157 -8.35 -7.43 -15.35
CA THR A 157 -7.24 -6.97 -14.50
C THR A 157 -6.76 -5.59 -14.96
N GLY A 158 -6.52 -5.41 -16.26
CA GLY A 158 -6.11 -4.12 -16.82
C GLY A 158 -7.13 -3.01 -16.58
N SER A 159 -8.43 -3.30 -16.75
CA SER A 159 -9.51 -2.34 -16.50
C SER A 159 -9.62 -1.95 -15.02
N LEU A 160 -9.45 -2.90 -14.09
CA LEU A 160 -9.46 -2.62 -12.65
C LEU A 160 -8.25 -1.80 -12.21
N VAL A 161 -7.06 -2.13 -12.71
CA VAL A 161 -5.85 -1.32 -12.46
C VAL A 161 -6.04 0.09 -13.00
N ALA A 162 -6.53 0.23 -14.23
CA ALA A 162 -6.82 1.54 -14.82
C ALA A 162 -7.87 2.32 -14.00
N PHE A 163 -8.90 1.64 -13.49
CA PHE A 163 -9.91 2.25 -12.62
C PHE A 163 -9.32 2.72 -11.28
N ILE A 164 -8.43 1.95 -10.65
CA ILE A 164 -7.71 2.35 -9.43
C ILE A 164 -6.82 3.56 -9.72
N VAL A 165 -6.04 3.53 -10.81
CA VAL A 165 -5.17 4.64 -11.23
C VAL A 165 -5.99 5.89 -11.52
N PHE A 166 -7.12 5.77 -12.20
CA PHE A 166 -8.04 6.86 -12.46
C PHE A 166 -8.54 7.50 -11.17
N GLN A 167 -8.93 6.71 -10.17
CA GLN A 167 -9.37 7.22 -8.87
C GLN A 167 -8.25 7.97 -8.14
N VAL A 168 -7.04 7.42 -8.12
CA VAL A 168 -5.86 8.10 -7.56
C VAL A 168 -5.59 9.42 -8.28
N ALA A 169 -5.61 9.42 -9.62
CA ALA A 169 -5.38 10.60 -10.45
C ALA A 169 -6.46 11.67 -10.22
N PHE A 170 -7.73 11.26 -10.13
CA PHE A 170 -8.86 12.16 -9.87
C PHE A 170 -8.70 12.88 -8.53
N PHE A 171 -8.45 12.16 -7.43
CA PHE A 171 -8.27 12.78 -6.12
C PHE A 171 -6.97 13.59 -6.02
N SER A 172 -5.92 13.17 -6.71
CA SER A 172 -4.68 13.94 -6.85
C SER A 172 -4.93 15.27 -7.56
N THR A 173 -5.72 15.26 -8.63
CA THR A 173 -6.11 16.46 -9.39
C THR A 173 -6.94 17.41 -8.54
N CYS A 174 -7.88 16.88 -7.75
CA CYS A 174 -8.63 17.68 -6.76
C CYS A 174 -7.67 18.37 -5.77
N CYS A 175 -6.70 17.63 -5.23
CA CYS A 175 -5.71 18.20 -4.32
C CYS A 175 -4.87 19.29 -4.99
N LEU A 176 -4.38 19.06 -6.22
CA LEU A 176 -3.62 20.04 -6.98
C LEU A 176 -4.43 21.32 -7.21
N TYR A 177 -5.65 21.19 -7.73
CA TYR A 177 -6.52 22.31 -8.02
C TYR A 177 -6.79 23.15 -6.76
N TYR A 178 -7.26 22.53 -5.67
CA TYR A 178 -7.61 23.30 -4.48
C TYR A 178 -6.38 23.82 -3.72
N LEU A 179 -5.25 23.10 -3.67
CA LEU A 179 -4.08 23.58 -2.93
C LEU A 179 -3.32 24.68 -3.67
N TYR A 180 -3.28 24.66 -4.99
CA TYR A 180 -2.42 25.55 -5.79
C TYR A 180 -3.20 26.62 -6.58
N ILE A 181 -4.34 26.25 -7.16
CA ILE A 181 -5.05 27.12 -8.12
C ILE A 181 -6.19 27.88 -7.45
N SER A 182 -6.98 27.19 -6.61
CA SER A 182 -8.19 27.77 -6.03
C SER A 182 -7.89 28.94 -5.08
N THR A 183 -8.61 30.04 -5.27
CA THR A 183 -8.67 31.19 -4.36
C THR A 183 -9.70 30.99 -3.24
N ALA A 184 -10.68 30.10 -3.45
CA ALA A 184 -11.79 29.82 -2.54
C ALA A 184 -11.45 28.88 -1.35
N VAL A 185 -10.16 28.69 -1.04
CA VAL A 185 -9.78 27.75 0.03
C VAL A 185 -9.93 28.39 1.39
N MET A 186 -10.81 27.82 2.20
CA MET A 186 -11.08 28.26 3.58
C MET A 186 -10.08 27.67 4.58
N ILE A 187 -8.77 27.79 4.31
CA ILE A 187 -7.70 27.38 5.24
C ILE A 187 -6.63 28.46 5.35
N SER A 188 -6.01 28.58 6.53
CA SER A 188 -4.92 29.54 6.77
C SER A 188 -3.71 29.27 5.85
N SER A 189 -2.92 30.30 5.56
CA SER A 189 -1.69 30.19 4.76
C SER A 189 -0.71 29.18 5.35
N LYS A 190 -0.61 29.12 6.68
CA LYS A 190 0.21 28.15 7.41
C LYS A 190 -0.27 26.71 7.16
N THR A 191 -1.58 26.45 7.30
CA THR A 191 -2.17 25.13 7.03
C THR A 191 -2.01 24.73 5.56
N ARG A 192 -2.22 25.67 4.62
CA ARG A 192 -2.04 25.43 3.19
C ARG A 192 -0.61 25.02 2.86
N LYS A 193 0.40 25.68 3.44
CA LYS A 193 1.82 25.30 3.28
C LYS A 193 2.10 23.87 3.76
N TYR A 194 1.56 23.48 4.92
CA TYR A 194 1.69 22.10 5.41
C TYR A 194 0.99 21.08 4.51
N GLN A 195 -0.23 21.36 4.04
CA GLN A 195 -0.94 20.46 3.13
C GLN A 195 -0.21 20.28 1.79
N ARG A 196 0.37 21.35 1.22
CA ARG A 196 1.18 21.29 -0.01
C ARG A 196 2.40 20.39 0.15
N SER A 197 3.22 20.64 1.19
CA SER A 197 4.42 19.85 1.46
C SER A 197 4.06 18.37 1.70
N PHE A 198 2.99 18.12 2.46
CA PHE A 198 2.52 16.77 2.71
C PHE A 198 2.03 16.08 1.41
N PHE A 199 1.27 16.79 0.58
CA PHE A 199 0.71 16.26 -0.65
C PHE A 199 1.81 15.89 -1.67
N LEU A 200 2.80 16.77 -1.86
CA LEU A 200 3.99 16.44 -2.67
C LEU A 200 4.68 15.19 -2.16
N GLY A 201 4.76 15.05 -0.83
CA GLY A 201 5.33 13.86 -0.26
C GLY A 201 4.52 12.58 -0.48
N THR A 202 3.19 12.71 -0.51
CA THR A 202 2.28 11.61 -0.84
C THR A 202 2.42 11.19 -2.30
N ILE A 203 2.59 12.14 -3.22
CA ILE A 203 2.85 11.86 -4.63
C ILE A 203 4.16 11.09 -4.78
N ALA A 204 5.25 11.54 -4.16
CA ALA A 204 6.54 10.86 -4.22
C ALA A 204 6.44 9.42 -3.69
N GLN A 205 5.77 9.23 -2.54
CA GLN A 205 5.51 7.92 -1.95
C GLN A 205 4.66 7.00 -2.83
N ALA A 206 3.79 7.54 -3.70
CA ALA A 206 2.99 6.73 -4.61
C ALA A 206 3.74 6.40 -5.90
N ILE A 207 4.43 7.37 -6.50
CA ILE A 207 5.09 7.21 -7.80
C ILE A 207 6.32 6.31 -7.70
N ILE A 208 7.17 6.49 -6.68
CA ILE A 208 8.44 5.76 -6.60
C ILE A 208 8.22 4.23 -6.53
N PRO A 209 7.37 3.70 -5.64
CA PRO A 209 7.07 2.26 -5.61
C PRO A 209 6.30 1.78 -6.83
N LEU A 210 5.50 2.64 -7.47
CA LEU A 210 4.72 2.27 -8.65
C LEU A 210 5.64 1.92 -9.84
N ILE A 211 6.81 2.55 -9.96
CA ILE A 211 7.80 2.20 -11.01
C ILE A 211 8.20 0.72 -10.92
N PHE A 212 8.39 0.22 -9.70
CA PHE A 212 8.74 -1.18 -9.42
C PHE A 212 7.60 -2.17 -9.72
N LEU A 213 6.35 -1.68 -9.85
CA LEU A 213 5.21 -2.49 -10.29
C LEU A 213 4.98 -2.40 -11.81
N VAL A 214 5.09 -1.20 -12.39
CA VAL A 214 4.75 -0.95 -13.80
C VAL A 214 5.74 -1.62 -14.74
N ILE A 215 7.04 -1.62 -14.42
CA ILE A 215 8.06 -2.22 -15.30
C ILE A 215 7.89 -3.75 -15.43
N PRO A 216 7.74 -4.53 -14.34
CA PRO A 216 7.47 -5.97 -14.42
C PRO A 216 6.18 -6.27 -15.18
N VAL A 217 5.12 -5.49 -14.94
CA VAL A 217 3.84 -5.65 -15.65
C VAL A 217 4.02 -5.37 -17.14
N ALA A 218 4.60 -4.23 -17.54
CA ALA A 218 4.88 -3.90 -18.94
C ALA A 218 5.71 -4.98 -19.65
N THR A 219 6.67 -5.58 -18.93
CA THR A 219 7.51 -6.65 -19.46
C THR A 219 6.70 -7.93 -19.68
N ALA A 220 5.90 -8.35 -18.69
CA ALA A 220 5.01 -9.51 -18.82
C ALA A 220 4.01 -9.34 -19.98
N ILE A 221 3.45 -8.14 -20.14
CA ILE A 221 2.56 -7.79 -21.26
C ILE A 221 3.26 -7.93 -22.59
N SER A 222 4.48 -7.41 -22.67
CA SER A 222 5.28 -7.48 -23.88
C SER A 222 5.57 -8.94 -24.23
N SER A 223 5.95 -9.76 -23.26
CA SER A 223 6.14 -11.21 -23.45
C SER A 223 4.87 -11.89 -23.96
N ILE A 224 3.69 -11.56 -23.40
CA ILE A 224 2.40 -12.10 -23.86
C ILE A 224 2.08 -11.66 -25.29
N TYR A 225 2.23 -10.37 -25.60
CA TYR A 225 1.86 -9.81 -26.90
C TYR A 225 2.77 -10.30 -28.04
N PHE A 226 4.06 -10.41 -27.78
CA PHE A 226 5.06 -10.89 -28.74
C PHE A 226 5.27 -12.40 -28.68
N GLU A 227 4.56 -13.11 -27.79
CA GLU A 227 4.60 -14.56 -27.60
C GLU A 227 6.02 -15.13 -27.40
N PHE A 228 6.90 -14.40 -26.72
CA PHE A 228 8.26 -14.87 -26.42
C PHE A 228 8.44 -15.23 -24.94
N TYR A 229 9.17 -16.31 -24.71
CA TYR A 229 9.54 -16.82 -23.38
C TYR A 229 11.03 -16.65 -23.14
N ILE A 230 11.40 -15.91 -22.08
CA ILE A 230 12.78 -15.82 -21.60
C ILE A 230 12.75 -15.87 -20.07
N GLN A 231 13.19 -16.99 -19.50
CA GLN A 231 13.11 -17.19 -18.05
C GLN A 231 13.94 -16.16 -17.25
N VAL A 232 15.10 -15.76 -17.78
CA VAL A 232 15.93 -14.72 -17.15
C VAL A 232 15.16 -13.41 -16.98
N VAL A 233 14.34 -13.05 -17.97
CA VAL A 233 13.49 -11.84 -17.91
C VAL A 233 12.38 -12.02 -16.88
N ASN A 234 11.71 -13.17 -16.85
CA ASN A 234 10.67 -13.48 -15.86
C ASN A 234 11.20 -13.40 -14.42
N ASN A 235 12.34 -14.03 -14.15
CA ASN A 235 12.98 -14.01 -12.84
C ASN A 235 13.43 -12.58 -12.47
N SER A 236 13.98 -11.83 -13.43
CA SER A 236 14.36 -10.42 -13.22
C SER A 236 13.16 -9.54 -12.88
N CYS A 237 11.99 -9.79 -13.49
CA CYS A 237 10.75 -9.08 -13.17
C CYS A 237 10.32 -9.30 -11.70
N VAL A 238 10.41 -10.53 -11.20
CA VAL A 238 10.07 -10.85 -9.81
C VAL A 238 11.05 -10.19 -8.83
N ILE A 239 12.35 -10.24 -9.13
CA ILE A 239 13.39 -9.57 -8.32
C ILE A 239 13.13 -8.06 -8.31
N PHE A 240 12.86 -7.45 -9.46
CA PHE A 240 12.58 -6.02 -9.54
C PHE A 240 11.31 -5.63 -8.78
N LEU A 241 10.23 -6.43 -8.90
CA LEU A 241 9.01 -6.26 -8.12
C LEU A 241 9.28 -6.33 -6.61
N SER A 242 10.18 -7.21 -6.17
CA SER A 242 10.55 -7.39 -4.77
C SER A 242 11.22 -6.13 -4.17
N PHE A 243 11.81 -5.25 -4.99
CA PHE A 243 12.38 -3.99 -4.51
C PHE A 243 11.36 -2.88 -4.22
N HIS A 244 10.07 -3.06 -4.56
CA HIS A 244 9.06 -2.02 -4.37
C HIS A 244 8.88 -1.63 -2.89
N GLY A 245 8.92 -2.61 -1.97
CA GLY A 245 8.75 -2.38 -0.53
C GLY A 245 9.92 -1.60 0.08
N PHE A 246 11.14 -1.95 -0.33
CA PHE A 246 12.35 -1.22 0.03
C PHE A 246 12.30 0.24 -0.45
N ALA A 247 11.96 0.45 -1.72
CA ALA A 247 11.83 1.79 -2.31
C ALA A 247 10.73 2.63 -1.61
N SER A 248 9.60 2.01 -1.28
CA SER A 248 8.50 2.62 -0.52
C SER A 248 8.94 3.09 0.85
N THR A 249 9.63 2.23 1.59
CA THR A 249 10.11 2.51 2.95
C THR A 249 11.12 3.66 2.96
N ILE A 250 12.12 3.62 2.07
CA ILE A 250 13.09 4.71 1.91
C ILE A 250 12.37 6.03 1.58
N THR A 251 11.44 5.99 0.63
CA THR A 251 10.70 7.19 0.22
C THR A 251 9.94 7.80 1.39
N ILE A 252 9.22 7.00 2.17
CA ILE A 252 8.48 7.48 3.34
C ILE A 252 9.41 8.17 4.34
N VAL A 253 10.55 7.56 4.64
CA VAL A 253 11.55 8.09 5.58
C VAL A 253 12.12 9.41 5.07
N LEU A 254 12.50 9.50 3.79
CA LEU A 254 13.13 10.69 3.22
C LEU A 254 12.16 11.86 3.13
N VAL A 255 10.92 11.58 2.72
CA VAL A 255 9.96 12.61 2.30
C VAL A 255 9.14 13.14 3.46
N HIS A 256 8.77 12.30 4.44
CA HIS A 256 7.90 12.71 5.55
C HIS A 256 8.70 13.13 6.77
N HIS A 257 8.66 14.42 7.11
CA HIS A 257 9.37 15.00 8.25
C HIS A 257 9.25 14.23 9.58
N PRO A 258 8.06 13.75 10.01
CA PRO A 258 7.94 12.98 11.25
C PRO A 258 8.75 11.68 11.24
N TYR A 259 8.75 10.96 10.10
CA TYR A 259 9.50 9.72 9.92
C TYR A 259 11.00 9.99 9.89
N ARG A 260 11.45 11.00 9.13
CA ARG A 260 12.85 11.41 9.08
C ARG A 260 13.40 11.77 10.47
N LYS A 261 12.66 12.58 11.22
CA LYS A 261 13.07 13.01 12.57
C LYS A 261 13.19 11.81 13.54
N PHE A 262 12.25 10.87 13.45
CA PHE A 262 12.29 9.64 14.23
C PHE A 262 13.51 8.77 13.87
N MET A 263 13.78 8.58 12.57
CA MET A 263 14.94 7.82 12.10
C MET A 263 16.27 8.44 12.53
N ILE A 264 16.42 9.77 12.38
CA ILE A 264 17.60 10.48 12.87
C ILE A 264 17.78 10.23 14.37
N LYS A 265 16.71 10.37 15.18
CA LYS A 265 16.78 10.15 16.63
C LYS A 265 17.27 8.74 16.99
N ILE A 266 16.81 7.71 16.29
CA ILE A 266 17.27 6.32 16.49
C ILE A 266 18.76 6.22 16.14
N VAL A 267 19.15 6.69 14.97
CA VAL A 267 20.52 6.55 14.45
C VAL A 267 21.53 7.36 15.26
N THR A 268 21.16 8.56 15.71
CA THR A 268 22.05 9.42 16.51
C THR A 268 22.00 9.11 18.01
N PHE A 269 21.25 8.08 18.43
CA PHE A 269 20.99 7.75 19.85
C PHE A 269 20.58 8.97 20.68
N ASP A 270 19.89 9.94 20.07
CA ASP A 270 19.61 11.21 20.75
C ASP A 270 18.46 11.04 21.75
N ARG A 271 18.82 10.88 23.03
CA ARG A 271 17.90 10.79 24.17
C ARG A 271 17.33 12.16 24.59
N SER A 272 17.49 13.22 23.80
CA SER A 272 17.08 14.60 24.16
C SER A 272 15.63 14.76 24.65
N THR A 273 14.71 13.86 24.28
CA THR A 273 13.32 13.90 24.77
C THR A 273 13.11 13.28 26.17
N GLU A 274 13.96 12.36 26.63
CA GLU A 274 13.88 11.84 28.01
C GLU A 274 14.30 12.89 29.04
N LYS A 275 15.24 13.76 28.67
CA LYS A 275 15.67 14.89 29.51
C LYS A 275 14.58 15.96 29.66
N HIS A 276 13.76 16.19 28.63
CA HIS A 276 12.66 17.18 28.69
C HIS A 276 11.39 16.66 29.37
N ALA A 277 11.07 15.37 29.26
CA ALA A 277 9.95 14.78 29.99
C ALA A 277 10.21 14.72 31.52
N SER A 278 11.44 14.40 31.92
CA SER A 278 11.85 14.40 33.33
C SER A 278 11.94 15.80 33.93
N THR A 279 12.45 16.80 33.18
CA THR A 279 12.40 18.20 33.64
C THR A 279 10.98 18.76 33.66
N GLY A 280 10.16 18.51 32.63
CA GLY A 280 8.77 18.96 32.59
C GLY A 280 7.90 18.40 33.72
N ALA A 281 8.05 17.12 34.04
CA ALA A 281 7.40 16.50 35.20
C ALA A 281 7.89 17.10 36.53
N SER A 282 9.18 17.45 36.63
CA SER A 282 9.75 18.13 37.80
C SER A 282 9.26 19.57 37.97
N TYR A 283 9.06 20.31 36.87
CA TYR A 283 8.47 21.65 36.91
C TYR A 283 7.00 21.62 37.31
N VAL A 284 6.20 20.71 36.74
CA VAL A 284 4.78 20.55 37.10
C VAL A 284 4.61 20.13 38.57
N THR A 285 5.42 19.20 39.07
CA THR A 285 5.37 18.79 40.49
C THR A 285 5.80 19.90 41.45
N LYS A 286 6.77 20.74 41.08
CA LYS A 286 7.16 21.93 41.88
C LYS A 286 6.05 22.98 41.93
N ASP A 287 5.39 23.23 40.80
CA ASP A 287 4.32 24.23 40.71
C ASP A 287 3.04 23.80 41.45
N VAL A 288 2.69 22.51 41.37
CA VAL A 288 1.62 21.91 42.18
C VAL A 288 1.93 21.99 43.68
N ARG A 289 3.18 21.71 44.08
CA ARG A 289 3.60 21.81 45.49
C ARG A 289 3.60 23.26 46.00
N ALA A 290 3.99 24.22 45.16
CA ALA A 290 3.93 25.65 45.49
C ALA A 290 2.47 26.14 45.63
N THR A 291 1.58 25.66 44.77
CA THR A 291 0.15 25.97 44.81
C THR A 291 -0.52 25.38 46.05
N MET A 292 -0.20 24.14 46.43
CA MET A 292 -0.68 23.54 47.68
C MET A 292 -0.19 24.28 48.94
N ARG A 293 1.07 24.75 48.96
CA ARG A 293 1.57 25.58 50.09
C ARG A 293 0.84 26.92 50.20
N ARG A 294 0.51 27.56 49.07
CA ARG A 294 -0.27 28.81 49.05
C ARG A 294 -1.71 28.60 49.52
N LEU A 295 -2.31 27.45 49.21
CA LEU A 295 -3.63 27.07 49.71
C LEU A 295 -3.62 26.73 51.20
N SER A 296 -2.61 25.98 51.67
CA SER A 296 -2.43 25.69 53.11
C SER A 296 -2.26 26.96 53.95
N ASN A 297 -1.54 27.95 53.46
CA ASN A 297 -1.37 29.24 54.15
C ASN A 297 -2.61 30.15 54.11
N ARG A 298 -3.63 29.83 53.29
CA ARG A 298 -4.90 30.57 53.25
C ARG A 298 -6.00 29.95 54.13
N VAL A 299 -5.81 28.71 54.61
CA VAL A 299 -6.84 27.94 55.34
C VAL A 299 -6.59 27.90 56.86
N LEU A 300 -5.53 28.54 57.36
CA LEU A 300 -5.33 28.75 58.80
C LEU A 300 -5.71 30.18 59.19
N PRO A 301 -6.98 30.46 59.54
CA PRO A 301 -7.30 31.63 60.34
C PRO A 301 -6.73 31.42 61.74
N VAL A 302 -5.99 32.43 62.19
CA VAL A 302 -5.48 32.59 63.55
C VAL A 302 -6.65 32.50 64.53
N LEU A 303 -6.72 31.41 65.30
CA LEU A 303 -7.53 31.31 66.51
C LEU A 303 -6.71 31.86 67.67
N HIS A 304 -6.86 33.15 67.98
CA HIS A 304 -6.45 33.70 69.26
C HIS A 304 -7.59 33.49 70.26
N LEU A 305 -7.35 32.68 71.30
CA LEU A 305 -8.18 32.64 72.50
C LEU A 305 -8.04 33.97 73.26
N GLY A 306 -9.19 34.53 73.64
CA GLY A 306 -9.39 35.55 74.66
C GLY A 306 -10.76 35.36 75.26
#